data_AF-A0A8J7G084-F1
#
_entry.id   AF-A0A8J7G084-F1
#
_cell.length_a   1.000
_cell.length_b   1.000
_cell.length_c   1.000
_cell.angle_alpha   90.00
_cell.angle_beta   90.00
_cell.angle_gamma   90.00
#
_symmetry.space_group_name_H-M   'P 1'
#
loop_
_entity.id
_entity.type
_entity.pdbx_description
1 polymer ?
#
loop_
_entity_poly.entity_id
_entity_poly.type
_entity_poly.pdbx_seq_one_letter_code
_entity_poly.pdbx_strand_id
1 'polypeptide(L)'
;MTLWRLISQELLSQADGDVLFLWKSDDDFAADAGQDTPLRRLKADPLWSQLKAVQQNRVYEVPGHWLGFGPIAANAVVDDLFTYLLQE
;
A
#
# COMPACT_ATOMS: atom_id res chain seq x y z
N MET A 1 -13.56 -11.63 15.68
CA MET A 1 -12.21 -11.38 15.15
C MET A 1 -12.38 -10.76 13.78
N THR A 2 -12.08 -9.48 13.63
CA THR A 2 -12.16 -8.78 12.35
C THR A 2 -10.80 -8.91 11.66
N LEU A 3 -10.78 -9.32 10.38
CA LEU A 3 -9.55 -9.50 9.60
C LEU A 3 -8.94 -8.17 9.11
N TRP A 4 -9.70 -7.08 9.23
CA TRP A 4 -9.32 -5.74 8.78
C TRP A 4 -9.64 -4.70 9.85
N ARG A 5 -8.84 -3.64 9.89
CA ARG A 5 -9.06 -2.45 10.71
C ARG A 5 -9.29 -1.26 9.78
N LEU A 6 -10.47 -0.66 9.84
CA LEU A 6 -10.74 0.61 9.16
C LEU A 6 -10.05 1.73 9.95
N ILE A 7 -9.25 2.54 9.26
CA ILE A 7 -8.57 3.70 9.81
C ILE A 7 -9.14 4.95 9.13
N SER A 8 -9.65 5.90 9.92
CA SER A 8 -10.08 7.18 9.38
C SER A 8 -8.87 8.04 8.99
N GLN A 9 -9.09 9.03 8.14
CA GLN A 9 -8.05 9.95 7.67
C GLN A 9 -7.30 10.65 8.81
N GLU A 10 -8.03 11.10 9.85
CA GLU A 10 -7.44 11.75 11.03
C GLU A 10 -6.55 10.82 11.87
N LEU A 11 -6.75 9.50 11.74
CA LEU A 11 -6.01 8.48 12.45
C LEU A 11 -4.99 7.78 11.55
N LEU A 12 -4.69 8.34 10.37
CA LEU A 12 -3.78 7.75 9.38
C LEU A 12 -2.40 7.45 9.94
N SER A 13 -1.93 8.23 10.92
CA SER A 13 -0.67 7.99 11.63
C SER A 13 -0.62 6.63 12.36
N GLN A 14 -1.76 6.02 12.66
CA GLN A 14 -1.80 4.66 13.23
C GLN A 14 -1.47 3.57 12.21
N ALA A 15 -1.53 3.88 10.92
CA ALA A 15 -1.08 3.01 9.85
C ALA A 15 0.42 3.20 9.53
N ASP A 16 1.07 4.22 10.11
CA ASP A 16 2.48 4.51 9.82
C ASP A 16 3.39 3.38 10.29
N GLY A 17 4.39 3.06 9.49
CA GLY A 17 5.36 2.02 9.75
C GLY A 17 6.70 2.37 9.12
N ASP A 18 7.65 1.44 9.18
CA ASP A 18 8.93 1.61 8.50
C ASP A 18 8.77 1.53 6.97
N VAL A 19 7.83 0.70 6.50
CA VAL A 19 7.43 0.53 5.09
C VAL A 19 5.91 0.47 5.00
N LEU A 20 5.35 1.02 3.92
CA LEU A 20 3.94 0.85 3.56
C LEU A 20 3.81 0.08 2.25
N PHE A 21 2.97 -0.95 2.25
CA PHE A 21 2.55 -1.66 1.04
C PHE A 21 1.10 -1.27 0.73
N LEU A 22 0.88 -0.66 -0.43
CA LEU A 22 -0.42 -0.21 -0.89
C LEU A 22 -0.98 -1.19 -1.90
N TRP A 23 -2.02 -1.91 -1.52
CA TRP A 23 -2.78 -2.74 -2.44
C TRP A 23 -4.01 -1.97 -2.94
N LYS A 24 -4.30 -2.09 -4.23
CA LYS A 24 -5.58 -1.67 -4.84
C LYS A 24 -6.02 -2.72 -5.85
N SER A 25 -7.32 -2.78 -6.14
CA SER A 25 -7.81 -3.68 -7.19
C SER A 25 -7.30 -3.26 -8.57
N ASP A 26 -7.09 -4.23 -9.47
CA ASP A 26 -6.55 -3.97 -10.81
C ASP A 26 -7.39 -2.99 -11.63
N ASP A 27 -8.71 -2.94 -11.39
CA ASP A 27 -9.63 -1.95 -11.99
C ASP A 27 -9.26 -0.49 -11.65
N ASP A 28 -8.60 -0.26 -10.50
CA ASP A 28 -8.15 1.06 -10.06
C ASP A 28 -6.80 1.48 -10.67
N PHE A 29 -6.06 0.56 -11.32
CA PHE A 29 -4.88 0.92 -12.13
C PHE A 29 -5.28 1.41 -13.53
N ALA A 30 -6.40 0.93 -14.09
CA ALA A 30 -6.88 1.36 -15.40
C ALA A 30 -7.46 2.80 -15.40
N ALA A 31 -7.79 3.36 -14.23
CA ALA A 31 -8.38 4.69 -14.08
C ALA A 31 -7.36 5.86 -14.10
N ASP A 32 -6.07 5.61 -14.33
CA ASP A 32 -4.99 6.53 -13.96
C ASP A 32 -4.76 7.72 -14.92
N ALA A 33 -5.56 7.89 -15.97
CA ALA A 33 -5.51 9.06 -16.84
C ALA A 33 -6.58 10.11 -16.47
N GLY A 34 -6.51 10.65 -15.25
CA GLY A 34 -7.23 11.88 -14.87
C GLY A 34 -8.48 11.74 -14.00
N GLN A 35 -8.80 10.55 -13.49
CA GLN A 35 -9.93 10.33 -12.58
C GLN A 35 -9.56 10.63 -11.11
N ASP A 36 -10.53 11.08 -10.32
CA ASP A 36 -10.38 11.29 -8.86
C ASP A 36 -10.48 9.94 -8.11
N THR A 37 -9.36 9.21 -8.04
CA THR A 37 -9.31 7.89 -7.39
C THR A 37 -9.11 7.99 -5.87
N PRO A 38 -9.55 6.99 -5.07
CA PRO A 38 -9.25 6.95 -3.63
C PRO A 38 -7.76 7.05 -3.31
N LEU A 39 -6.91 6.39 -4.11
CA LEU A 39 -5.45 6.46 -3.96
C LEU A 39 -4.92 7.87 -4.20
N ARG A 40 -5.43 8.57 -5.22
CA ARG A 40 -5.03 9.95 -5.51
C ARG A 40 -5.44 10.90 -4.37
N ARG A 41 -6.65 10.74 -3.83
CA ARG A 41 -7.11 11.51 -2.66
C ARG A 41 -6.28 11.24 -1.42
N LEU A 42 -5.93 9.98 -1.16
CA LEU A 42 -5.04 9.59 -0.07
C LEU A 42 -3.66 10.24 -0.22
N LYS A 43 -3.04 10.14 -1.40
CA LYS A 43 -1.71 10.71 -1.65
C LYS A 43 -1.68 12.25 -1.65
N ALA A 44 -2.81 12.90 -1.96
CA ALA A 44 -2.94 14.36 -1.95
C ALA A 44 -3.20 14.96 -0.55
N ASP A 45 -3.50 14.12 0.44
CA ASP A 45 -3.75 14.54 1.83
C ASP A 45 -2.46 15.04 2.52
N PRO A 46 -2.45 16.22 3.16
CA PRO A 46 -1.34 16.64 4.00
C PRO A 46 -0.92 15.62 5.06
N LEU A 47 -1.85 14.87 5.67
CA LEU A 47 -1.53 13.85 6.68
C LEU A 47 -0.74 12.67 6.10
N TRP A 48 -0.94 12.34 4.82
CA TRP A 48 -0.16 11.32 4.13
C TRP A 48 1.32 11.71 4.06
N SER A 49 1.61 12.98 3.75
CA SER A 49 3.00 13.48 3.69
C SER A 49 3.71 13.49 5.06
N GLN A 50 2.97 13.34 6.17
CA GLN A 50 3.53 13.32 7.52
C GLN A 50 4.00 11.93 7.96
N LEU A 51 3.64 10.87 7.23
CA LEU A 51 4.03 9.49 7.54
C LEU A 51 5.53 9.29 7.32
N LYS A 52 6.19 8.58 8.23
CA LYS A 52 7.63 8.30 8.15
C LYS A 52 7.97 7.51 6.89
N ALA A 53 7.19 6.48 6.57
CA ALA A 53 7.40 5.68 5.36
C ALA A 53 7.31 6.53 4.08
N VAL A 54 6.41 7.53 4.05
CA VAL A 54 6.26 8.44 2.90
C VAL A 54 7.47 9.36 2.79
N GLN A 55 7.89 9.98 3.90
CA GLN A 55 9.06 10.87 3.93
C GLN A 55 10.37 10.16 3.56
N GLN A 56 10.46 8.86 3.88
CA GLN A 56 11.61 8.02 3.56
C GLN A 56 11.54 7.39 2.16
N ASN A 57 10.49 7.68 1.37
CA ASN A 57 10.24 7.06 0.08
C ASN A 57 10.19 5.52 0.13
N ARG A 58 9.57 4.98 1.19
CA ARG A 58 9.39 3.56 1.48
C ARG A 58 7.92 3.17 1.40
N VAL A 59 7.28 3.56 0.30
CA VAL A 59 5.90 3.17 -0.02
C VAL A 59 5.89 2.47 -1.35
N TYR A 60 5.35 1.24 -1.37
CA TYR A 60 5.33 0.40 -2.57
C TYR A 60 3.89 0.02 -2.90
N GLU A 61 3.47 0.30 -4.13
CA GLU A 61 2.24 -0.27 -4.65
C GLU A 61 2.48 -1.73 -4.99
N VAL A 62 1.61 -2.61 -4.50
CA VAL A 62 1.78 -4.06 -4.62
C VAL A 62 0.68 -4.67 -5.49
N PRO A 63 1.00 -5.72 -6.26
CA PRO A 63 0.07 -6.33 -7.20
C PRO A 63 -1.01 -7.18 -6.52
N GLY A 64 -2.00 -7.59 -7.31
CA GLY A 64 -3.18 -8.37 -6.90
C GLY A 64 -2.88 -9.60 -6.03
N HIS A 65 -1.74 -10.28 -6.22
CA HIS A 65 -1.39 -11.49 -5.48
C HIS A 65 -1.19 -11.29 -3.97
N TRP A 66 -1.04 -10.06 -3.49
CA TRP A 66 -0.97 -9.74 -2.05
C TRP A 66 -2.26 -10.01 -1.28
N LEU A 67 -3.41 -10.03 -1.96
CA LEU A 67 -4.67 -10.55 -1.41
C LEU A 67 -5.01 -11.95 -1.94
N GLY A 68 -4.07 -12.59 -2.64
CA GLY A 68 -4.21 -13.94 -3.15
C GLY A 68 -4.10 -15.00 -2.05
N PHE A 69 -4.67 -16.17 -2.33
CA PHE A 69 -4.64 -17.31 -1.41
C PHE A 69 -3.78 -18.45 -1.96
N GLY A 70 -3.18 -19.23 -1.06
CA GLY A 70 -2.42 -20.43 -1.39
C GLY A 70 -0.91 -20.21 -1.59
N PRO A 71 -0.15 -21.31 -1.79
CA PRO A 71 1.32 -21.28 -1.73
C PRO A 71 1.96 -20.48 -2.87
N ILE A 72 1.33 -20.41 -4.04
CA ILE A 72 1.86 -19.65 -5.19
C ILE A 72 1.84 -18.14 -4.88
N ALA A 73 0.69 -17.62 -4.43
CA ALA A 73 0.56 -16.23 -4.04
C ALA A 73 1.46 -15.89 -2.84
N ALA A 74 1.55 -16.78 -1.86
CA ALA A 74 2.42 -16.61 -0.70
C ALA A 74 3.90 -16.48 -1.10
N ASN A 75 4.39 -17.33 -2.01
CA ASN A 75 5.77 -17.23 -2.50
C ASN A 75 6.02 -15.94 -3.28
N ALA A 76 5.05 -15.49 -4.10
CA ALA A 76 5.16 -14.22 -4.82
C ALA A 76 5.25 -13.01 -3.87
N VAL A 77 4.51 -13.02 -2.75
CA VAL A 77 4.64 -11.98 -1.70
C VAL A 77 6.04 -12.03 -1.08
N VAL A 78 6.59 -13.23 -0.83
CA VAL A 78 7.96 -13.36 -0.30
C VAL A 78 8.97 -12.75 -1.27
N ASP A 79 8.89 -13.06 -2.57
CA ASP A 79 9.79 -12.50 -3.59
C ASP A 79 9.75 -10.95 -3.64
N ASP A 80 8.55 -10.37 -3.53
CA ASP A 80 8.37 -8.92 -3.43
C ASP A 80 9.02 -8.34 -2.16
N LEU A 81 8.89 -9.02 -1.02
CA LEU A 81 9.53 -8.59 0.24
C LEU A 81 11.05 -8.58 0.13
N PHE A 82 11.65 -9.59 -0.53
CA PHE A 82 13.08 -9.59 -0.82
C PHE A 82 13.47 -8.39 -1.68
N THR A 83 12.67 -8.07 -2.70
CA THR A 83 12.91 -6.93 -3.60
C THR A 83 12.83 -5.58 -2.90
N TYR A 84 11.85 -5.38 -2.01
CA TYR A 84 11.59 -4.06 -1.40
C TYR A 84 12.33 -3.83 -0.09
N LEU A 85 12.66 -4.89 0.66
CA LEU A 85 13.25 -4.76 2.00
C LEU A 85 14.75 -5.01 2.04
N LEU A 86 15.29 -5.76 1.08
CA LEU A 86 16.71 -6.01 0.99
C LEU A 86 17.27 -5.13 -0.12
N GLN A 87 18.21 -4.27 0.26
CA GLN A 87 19.07 -3.60 -0.70
C GLN A 87 20.20 -4.57 -1.05
N GLU A 88 20.30 -4.98 -2.32
CA GLU A 88 21.57 -5.51 -2.84
C GLU A 88 22.59 -4.38 -3.05
#